data_AF-A0A7X9H731-F1
#
_entry.id   AF-A0A7X9H731-F1
#
_cell.length_a   1.000
_cell.length_b   1.000
_cell.length_c   1.000
_cell.angle_alpha   90.00
_cell.angle_beta   90.00
_cell.angle_gamma   90.00
#
_symmetry.space_group_name_H-M   'P 1'
#
loop_
_entity.id
_entity.type
_entity.pdbx_description
1 polymer ?
#
loop_
_entity_poly.entity_id
_entity_poly.type
_entity_poly.pdbx_seq_one_letter_code
_entity_poly.pdbx_strand_id
1 'polypeptide(L)'
;MDRVLGSVRRLMKRPDITITFSLFALVYCFLEYILLFPLISGVSSIEGGNIFDSIIHISQLVVNSLMSIRILLCVVIGIMLSGIVFGFILSGCLYKLNNFLAKRKRVKMEFLRGVKKHFLNFSIVSFLVILFSVLFFMFMMVVSVPAVAISRSFVDGNTDLLLLTILFDIITLAILFFGIMFFRIYMCSWFPAVLNFKNRHFFIAKYAADTYFWSVLVRIFTLDAIFILFQYMLLYLNSILPIHGVGGIVRFIILFFLNWIFKSIFFIVMAVLFFLRFLFFKEKVSQE
;
A
#
# COMPACT_ATOMS: atom_id res chain seq x y z
N MET A 1 -18.04 8.99 7.40
CA MET A 1 -17.41 8.67 6.09
C MET A 1 -17.67 9.80 5.07
N ASP A 2 -18.64 10.65 5.34
CA ASP A 2 -19.37 11.46 4.35
C ASP A 2 -18.56 12.64 3.82
N ARG A 3 -17.73 13.25 4.67
CA ARG A 3 -16.80 14.31 4.23
C ARG A 3 -15.75 13.79 3.24
N VAL A 4 -15.30 12.53 3.39
CA VAL A 4 -14.34 11.89 2.48
C VAL A 4 -15.02 11.63 1.15
N LEU A 5 -16.18 10.95 1.17
CA LEU A 5 -16.99 10.64 -0.02
C LEU A 5 -17.38 11.91 -0.80
N GLY A 6 -17.84 12.96 -0.13
CA GLY A 6 -18.18 14.23 -0.77
C GLY A 6 -16.98 14.97 -1.37
N SER A 7 -15.79 14.78 -0.82
CA SER A 7 -14.55 15.35 -1.37
C SER A 7 -14.04 14.53 -2.56
N VAL A 8 -14.14 13.20 -2.51
CA VAL A 8 -13.85 12.30 -3.64
C VAL A 8 -14.78 12.58 -4.81
N ARG A 9 -16.10 12.69 -4.59
CA ARG A 9 -17.07 13.04 -5.65
C ARG A 9 -16.74 14.36 -6.34
N ARG A 10 -16.28 15.37 -5.57
CA ARG A 10 -15.85 16.66 -6.14
C ARG A 10 -14.50 16.55 -6.85
N LEU A 11 -13.59 15.72 -6.35
CA LEU A 11 -12.29 15.47 -6.96
C LEU A 11 -12.42 14.73 -8.30
N MET A 12 -13.35 13.79 -8.43
CA MET A 12 -13.64 13.10 -9.69
C MET A 12 -14.07 14.04 -10.83
N LYS A 13 -14.59 15.24 -10.51
CA LYS A 13 -14.87 16.29 -11.50
C LYS A 13 -13.62 17.04 -11.97
N ARG A 14 -12.45 16.78 -11.38
CA ARG A 14 -11.16 17.33 -11.78
C ARG A 14 -10.34 16.27 -12.50
N PRO A 15 -10.43 16.19 -13.84
CA PRO A 15 -9.79 15.12 -14.62
C PRO A 15 -8.27 15.12 -14.44
N ASP A 16 -7.65 16.28 -14.20
CA ASP A 16 -6.21 16.41 -14.08
C ASP A 16 -5.61 15.74 -12.84
N ILE A 17 -6.38 15.53 -11.76
CA ILE A 17 -5.93 14.79 -10.58
C ILE A 17 -6.33 13.31 -10.71
N THR A 18 -7.54 13.05 -11.20
CA THR A 18 -8.06 11.69 -11.39
C THR A 18 -7.22 10.88 -12.38
N ILE A 19 -6.79 11.49 -13.50
CA ILE A 19 -5.94 10.81 -14.49
C ILE A 19 -4.61 10.37 -13.88
N THR A 20 -4.00 11.18 -13.01
CA THR A 20 -2.72 10.81 -12.39
C THR A 20 -2.86 9.62 -11.45
N PHE A 21 -3.87 9.60 -10.58
CA PHE A 21 -4.14 8.44 -9.73
C PHE A 21 -4.54 7.20 -10.53
N SER A 22 -5.28 7.38 -11.62
CA SER A 22 -5.68 6.29 -12.50
C SER A 22 -4.48 5.70 -13.25
N LEU A 23 -3.55 6.51 -13.72
CA LEU A 23 -2.31 6.03 -14.35
C LEU A 23 -1.44 5.26 -13.36
N PHE A 24 -1.34 5.74 -12.11
CA PHE A 24 -0.66 5.00 -11.04
C PHE A 24 -1.34 3.65 -10.77
N ALA A 25 -2.67 3.62 -10.71
CA ALA A 25 -3.43 2.38 -10.58
C ALA A 25 -3.23 1.44 -11.77
N LEU A 26 -3.07 1.96 -12.98
CA LEU A 26 -2.83 1.16 -14.18
C LEU A 26 -1.48 0.44 -14.09
N VAL A 27 -0.42 1.17 -13.74
CA VAL A 27 0.92 0.60 -13.53
C VAL A 27 0.87 -0.47 -12.43
N TYR A 28 0.16 -0.19 -11.34
CA TYR A 28 0.00 -1.16 -10.25
C TYR A 28 -0.76 -2.43 -10.69
N CYS A 29 -1.85 -2.30 -11.46
CA CYS A 29 -2.57 -3.46 -12.01
C CYS A 29 -1.71 -4.26 -12.99
N PHE A 30 -0.91 -3.58 -13.80
CA PHE A 30 0.00 -4.22 -14.75
C PHE A 30 1.11 -5.01 -14.03
N LEU A 31 1.73 -4.41 -13.01
CA LEU A 31 2.72 -5.08 -12.17
C LEU A 31 2.11 -6.25 -11.41
N GLU A 32 0.88 -6.11 -10.90
CA GLU A 32 0.18 -7.21 -10.27
C GLU A 32 -0.04 -8.38 -11.24
N TYR A 33 -0.46 -8.09 -12.48
CA TYR A 33 -0.71 -9.12 -13.49
C TYR A 33 0.56 -9.85 -13.94
N ILE A 34 1.69 -9.15 -14.06
CA ILE A 34 2.96 -9.74 -14.52
C ILE A 34 3.74 -10.40 -13.38
N LEU A 35 3.72 -9.82 -12.18
CA LEU A 35 4.57 -10.24 -11.08
C LEU A 35 3.80 -11.03 -10.03
N LEU A 36 2.71 -10.46 -9.51
CA LEU A 36 1.99 -11.03 -8.36
C LEU A 36 1.16 -12.26 -8.74
N PHE A 37 0.41 -12.20 -9.83
CA PHE A 37 -0.41 -13.34 -10.26
C PHE A 37 0.45 -14.58 -10.57
N PRO A 38 1.55 -14.49 -11.35
CA PRO A 38 2.44 -15.62 -11.58
C PRO A 38 3.19 -16.09 -10.33
N LEU A 39 3.44 -15.23 -9.34
CA LEU A 39 3.99 -15.67 -8.05
C LEU A 39 2.95 -16.44 -7.23
N ILE A 40 1.72 -15.95 -7.14
CA ILE A 40 0.63 -16.60 -6.39
C ILE A 40 0.21 -17.91 -7.05
N SER A 41 0.10 -17.95 -8.38
CA SER A 41 -0.17 -19.19 -9.13
C SER A 41 1.08 -20.06 -9.26
N GLY A 42 2.26 -19.46 -9.32
CA GLY A 42 3.55 -20.15 -9.44
C GLY A 42 3.97 -20.86 -8.16
N VAL A 43 3.61 -20.33 -6.99
CA VAL A 43 3.73 -21.02 -5.69
C VAL A 43 2.93 -22.32 -5.69
N SER A 44 1.87 -22.46 -6.51
CA SER A 44 1.17 -23.74 -6.68
C SER A 44 1.83 -24.71 -7.67
N SER A 45 2.78 -24.23 -8.50
CA SER A 45 3.46 -25.03 -9.54
C SER A 45 4.95 -25.30 -9.28
N ILE A 46 5.56 -24.62 -8.31
CA ILE A 46 6.93 -24.90 -7.86
C ILE A 46 6.87 -26.13 -6.96
N GLU A 47 6.98 -27.29 -7.61
CA GLU A 47 7.34 -28.60 -7.04
C GLU A 47 6.47 -29.15 -5.90
N GLY A 48 5.15 -29.27 -6.06
CA GLY A 48 4.31 -30.18 -5.23
C GLY A 48 4.40 -30.00 -3.71
N GLY A 49 5.01 -28.91 -3.24
CA GLY A 49 5.33 -28.65 -1.85
C GLY A 49 4.18 -27.92 -1.17
N ASN A 50 4.02 -28.17 0.12
CA ASN A 50 3.01 -27.52 0.94
C ASN A 50 3.24 -25.99 0.94
N ILE A 51 2.19 -25.16 0.98
CA ILE A 51 2.30 -23.68 0.96
C ILE A 51 3.21 -23.19 2.11
N PHE A 52 3.22 -23.92 3.23
CA PHE A 52 4.10 -23.66 4.37
C PHE A 52 5.60 -23.84 4.03
N ASP A 53 5.95 -24.83 3.20
CA ASP A 53 7.33 -25.03 2.72
C ASP A 53 7.79 -23.88 1.84
N SER A 54 6.92 -23.41 0.94
CA SER A 54 7.23 -22.27 0.07
C SER A 54 7.51 -21.01 0.88
N ILE A 55 6.74 -20.74 1.94
CA ILE A 55 6.98 -19.57 2.82
C ILE A 55 8.33 -19.68 3.52
N ILE A 56 8.68 -20.87 4.03
CA ILE A 56 9.96 -21.11 4.70
C ILE A 56 11.12 -20.90 3.70
N HIS A 57 11.05 -21.50 2.52
CA HIS A 57 12.10 -21.35 1.50
C HIS A 57 12.24 -19.92 1.00
N ILE A 58 11.14 -19.19 0.79
CA ILE A 58 11.19 -17.77 0.42
C ILE A 58 11.84 -16.96 1.54
N SER A 59 11.49 -17.21 2.80
CA SER A 59 12.09 -16.50 3.94
C SER A 59 13.60 -16.74 4.02
N GLN A 60 14.06 -17.97 3.79
CA GLN A 60 15.47 -18.34 3.78
C GLN A 60 16.22 -17.76 2.59
N LEU A 61 15.64 -17.82 1.39
CA LEU A 61 16.21 -17.21 0.17
C LEU A 61 16.44 -15.72 0.38
N VAL A 62 15.45 -15.05 0.97
CA VAL A 62 15.47 -13.62 1.26
C VAL A 62 16.59 -13.29 2.27
N VAL A 63 16.70 -14.05 3.37
CA VAL A 63 17.79 -13.87 4.37
C VAL A 63 19.16 -14.12 3.74
N ASN A 64 19.32 -15.20 2.98
CA ASN A 64 20.59 -15.55 2.33
C ASN A 64 20.98 -14.54 1.25
N SER A 65 20.02 -13.99 0.52
CA SER A 65 20.27 -12.97 -0.52
C SER A 65 20.78 -11.65 0.08
N LEU A 66 20.35 -11.29 1.29
CA LEU A 66 20.83 -10.09 1.99
C LEU A 66 22.29 -10.19 2.45
N MET A 67 22.83 -11.40 2.62
CA MET A 67 24.24 -11.60 2.94
C MET A 67 25.16 -11.32 1.75
N SER A 68 24.63 -11.26 0.52
CA SER A 68 25.40 -10.91 -0.66
C SER A 68 25.49 -9.40 -0.83
N ILE A 69 26.70 -8.86 -0.68
CA ILE A 69 26.95 -7.41 -0.81
C ILE A 69 26.58 -6.84 -2.18
N ARG A 70 26.68 -7.65 -3.25
CA ARG A 70 26.29 -7.24 -4.62
C ARG A 70 24.78 -7.04 -4.74
N ILE A 71 24.00 -7.95 -4.16
CA ILE A 71 22.54 -7.87 -4.17
C ILE A 71 22.10 -6.69 -3.31
N LEU A 72 22.69 -6.53 -2.12
CA LEU A 72 22.41 -5.42 -1.22
C LEU A 72 22.63 -4.05 -1.91
N LEU A 73 23.77 -3.88 -2.58
CA LEU A 73 24.07 -2.66 -3.33
C LEU A 73 23.04 -2.39 -4.44
N CYS A 74 22.67 -3.42 -5.21
CA CYS A 74 21.66 -3.30 -6.26
C CYS A 74 20.31 -2.85 -5.71
N VAL A 75 19.88 -3.44 -4.58
CA VAL A 75 18.63 -3.08 -3.90
C VAL A 75 18.67 -1.62 -3.43
N VAL A 76 19.75 -1.19 -2.77
CA VAL A 76 19.88 0.19 -2.28
C VAL A 76 19.84 1.21 -3.42
N ILE A 77 20.54 0.93 -4.52
CA ILE A 77 20.51 1.79 -5.72
C ILE A 77 19.09 1.84 -6.31
N GLY A 78 18.40 0.69 -6.39
CA GLY A 78 17.01 0.61 -6.83
C GLY A 78 16.06 1.43 -5.96
N ILE A 79 16.23 1.40 -4.64
CA ILE A 79 15.45 2.21 -3.68
C ILE A 79 15.75 3.71 -3.88
N MET A 80 17.00 4.08 -4.11
CA MET A 80 17.39 5.47 -4.36
C MET A 80 16.76 6.01 -5.66
N LEU A 81 16.88 5.26 -6.76
CA LEU A 81 16.32 5.65 -8.05
C LEU A 81 14.78 5.73 -8.00
N SER A 82 14.14 4.73 -7.39
CA SER A 82 12.69 4.75 -7.22
C SER A 82 12.23 5.91 -6.34
N GLY A 83 12.94 6.23 -5.26
CA GLY A 83 12.66 7.39 -4.41
C GLY A 83 12.66 8.72 -5.17
N ILE A 84 13.59 8.89 -6.13
CA ILE A 84 13.65 10.07 -7.01
C ILE A 84 12.43 10.12 -7.94
N VAL A 85 12.11 9.01 -8.61
CA VAL A 85 10.97 8.91 -9.53
C VAL A 85 9.66 9.17 -8.80
N PHE A 86 9.46 8.53 -7.64
CA PHE A 86 8.27 8.75 -6.82
C PHE A 86 8.23 10.17 -6.25
N GLY A 87 9.36 10.73 -5.83
CA GLY A 87 9.44 12.12 -5.37
C GLY A 87 8.98 13.11 -6.43
N PHE A 88 9.37 12.92 -7.69
CA PHE A 88 8.91 13.74 -8.82
C PHE A 88 7.39 13.64 -9.01
N ILE A 89 6.86 12.42 -9.13
CA ILE A 89 5.44 12.18 -9.40
C ILE A 89 4.55 12.65 -8.24
N LEU A 90 4.90 12.26 -7.01
CA LEU A 90 4.12 12.54 -5.81
C LEU A 90 4.14 14.02 -5.44
N SER A 91 5.27 14.73 -5.58
CA SER A 91 5.37 16.14 -5.23
C SER A 91 4.37 17.00 -6.00
N GLY A 92 4.23 16.79 -7.31
CA GLY A 92 3.26 17.51 -8.13
C GLY A 92 1.81 17.07 -7.91
N CYS A 93 1.57 15.75 -7.81
CA CYS A 93 0.22 15.20 -7.64
C CYS A 93 -0.39 15.56 -6.28
N LEU A 94 0.36 15.31 -5.20
CA LEU A 94 -0.12 15.54 -3.84
C LEU A 94 -0.19 17.03 -3.50
N TYR A 95 0.63 17.88 -4.12
CA TYR A 95 0.48 19.34 -4.00
C TYR A 95 -0.85 19.84 -4.58
N LYS A 96 -1.25 19.36 -5.77
CA LYS A 96 -2.57 19.67 -6.35
C LYS A 96 -3.70 19.19 -5.43
N LEU A 97 -3.61 17.96 -4.95
CA LEU A 97 -4.59 17.37 -4.05
C LEU A 97 -4.73 18.20 -2.77
N ASN A 98 -3.62 18.59 -2.15
CA ASN A 98 -3.61 19.40 -0.93
C ASN A 98 -4.24 20.77 -1.15
N ASN A 99 -3.91 21.46 -2.26
CA ASN A 99 -4.52 22.76 -2.58
C ASN A 99 -6.03 22.65 -2.84
N PHE A 100 -6.46 21.58 -3.51
CA PHE A 100 -7.88 21.30 -3.74
C PHE A 100 -8.63 21.08 -2.42
N LEU A 101 -8.10 20.23 -1.54
CA LEU A 101 -8.73 19.91 -0.25
C LEU A 101 -8.71 21.11 0.71
N ALA A 102 -7.65 21.91 0.68
CA ALA A 102 -7.54 23.16 1.45
C ALA A 102 -8.30 24.35 0.83
N LYS A 103 -9.12 24.13 -0.22
CA LYS A 103 -9.93 25.15 -0.92
C LYS A 103 -9.13 26.38 -1.41
N ARG A 104 -7.86 26.21 -1.76
CA ARG A 104 -7.01 27.31 -2.26
C ARG A 104 -7.34 27.63 -3.72
N LYS A 105 -7.12 28.90 -4.13
CA LYS A 105 -7.33 29.34 -5.51
C LYS A 105 -6.48 28.52 -6.47
N ARG A 106 -7.07 28.17 -7.63
CA ARG A 106 -6.38 27.42 -8.67
C ARG A 106 -5.30 28.29 -9.31
N VAL A 107 -4.10 27.75 -9.45
CA VAL A 107 -2.98 28.43 -10.12
C VAL A 107 -2.65 27.70 -11.43
N LYS A 108 -2.22 28.42 -12.46
CA LYS A 108 -1.65 27.79 -13.66
C LYS A 108 -0.38 27.01 -13.29
N MET A 109 -0.18 25.83 -13.90
CA MET A 109 0.99 24.96 -13.68
C MET A 109 1.22 24.52 -12.21
N GLU A 110 0.15 24.19 -11.47
CA GLU A 110 0.25 23.68 -10.09
C GLU A 110 1.20 22.49 -9.93
N PHE A 111 1.25 21.58 -10.92
CA PHE A 111 2.14 20.42 -10.88
C PHE A 111 3.61 20.84 -10.78
N LEU A 112 4.08 21.62 -11.77
CA LEU A 112 5.46 22.10 -11.86
C LEU A 112 5.83 22.97 -10.65
N ARG A 113 4.88 23.75 -10.12
CA ARG A 113 5.09 24.54 -8.91
C ARG A 113 5.28 23.66 -7.67
N GLY A 114 4.50 22.58 -7.57
CA GLY A 114 4.67 21.55 -6.53
C GLY A 114 6.04 20.89 -6.61
N VAL A 115 6.43 20.43 -7.79
CA VAL A 115 7.75 19.82 -8.05
C VAL A 115 8.87 20.80 -7.69
N LYS A 116 8.89 22.01 -8.27
CA LYS A 116 9.97 22.99 -8.02
C LYS A 116 10.15 23.31 -6.53
N LYS A 117 9.07 23.32 -5.76
CA LYS A 117 9.10 23.71 -4.35
C LYS A 117 9.39 22.55 -3.39
N HIS A 118 8.90 21.35 -3.70
CA HIS A 118 8.86 20.24 -2.74
C HIS A 118 9.58 18.97 -3.21
N PHE A 119 10.14 18.94 -4.42
CA PHE A 119 10.76 17.74 -5.01
C PHE A 119 11.78 17.07 -4.08
N LEU A 120 12.80 17.78 -3.60
CA LEU A 120 13.84 17.17 -2.76
C LEU A 120 13.26 16.54 -1.48
N ASN A 121 12.38 17.26 -0.78
CA ASN A 121 11.77 16.74 0.43
C ASN A 121 10.89 15.52 0.15
N PHE A 122 10.16 15.52 -0.97
CA PHE A 122 9.36 14.37 -1.40
C PHE A 122 10.22 13.18 -1.84
N SER A 123 11.35 13.41 -2.48
CA SER A 123 12.29 12.34 -2.86
C SER A 123 12.89 11.69 -1.62
N ILE A 124 13.30 12.48 -0.62
CA ILE A 124 13.81 11.96 0.66
C ILE A 124 12.72 11.16 1.38
N VAL A 125 11.50 11.69 1.48
CA VAL A 125 10.39 10.99 2.14
C VAL A 125 10.03 9.72 1.38
N SER A 126 9.98 9.75 0.05
CA SER A 126 9.68 8.56 -0.76
C SER A 126 10.78 7.50 -0.60
N PHE A 127 12.05 7.90 -0.63
CA PHE A 127 13.18 7.02 -0.36
C PHE A 127 13.06 6.34 1.01
N LEU A 128 12.81 7.12 2.07
CA LEU A 128 12.66 6.58 3.42
C LEU A 128 11.45 5.65 3.54
N VAL A 129 10.31 6.00 2.93
CA VAL A 129 9.11 5.15 2.94
C VAL A 129 9.38 3.83 2.22
N ILE A 130 10.07 3.83 1.08
CA ILE A 130 10.41 2.60 0.35
C ILE A 130 11.41 1.77 1.15
N LEU A 131 12.47 2.39 1.69
CA LEU A 131 13.44 1.71 2.54
C LEU A 131 12.79 1.06 3.76
N PHE A 132 11.97 1.82 4.49
CA PHE A 132 11.24 1.27 5.64
C PHE A 132 10.20 0.24 5.22
N SER A 133 9.61 0.32 4.02
CA SER A 133 8.70 -0.72 3.51
C SER A 133 9.42 -2.03 3.28
N VAL A 134 10.62 -1.99 2.69
CA VAL A 134 11.46 -3.19 2.48
C VAL A 134 11.86 -3.78 3.83
N LEU A 135 12.43 -2.98 4.73
CA LEU A 135 12.84 -3.44 6.06
C LEU A 135 11.65 -3.99 6.87
N PHE A 136 10.50 -3.32 6.80
CA PHE A 136 9.29 -3.77 7.47
C PHE A 136 8.79 -5.10 6.90
N PHE A 137 8.76 -5.26 5.57
CA PHE A 137 8.36 -6.52 4.93
C PHE A 137 9.27 -7.68 5.35
N MET A 138 10.59 -7.46 5.39
CA MET A 138 11.58 -8.41 5.89
C MET A 138 11.29 -8.84 7.32
N PHE A 139 11.06 -7.87 8.21
CA PHE A 139 10.74 -8.13 9.61
C PHE A 139 9.46 -8.95 9.75
N MET A 140 8.42 -8.62 8.99
CA MET A 140 7.13 -9.32 9.03
C MET A 140 7.23 -10.76 8.52
N MET A 141 8.07 -11.02 7.51
CA MET A 141 8.39 -12.39 7.08
C MET A 141 9.01 -13.19 8.21
N VAL A 142 10.02 -12.64 8.89
CA VAL A 142 10.70 -13.34 10.01
C VAL A 142 9.73 -13.61 11.16
N VAL A 143 8.87 -12.63 11.51
CA VAL A 143 7.86 -12.80 12.56
C VAL A 143 6.83 -13.88 12.22
N SER A 144 6.56 -14.13 10.94
CA SER A 144 5.61 -15.17 10.52
C SER A 144 6.17 -16.61 10.60
N VAL A 145 7.50 -16.78 10.66
CA VAL A 145 8.15 -18.11 10.62
C VAL A 145 7.69 -19.04 11.76
N PRO A 146 7.64 -18.62 13.05
CA PRO A 146 7.25 -19.53 14.14
C PRO A 146 5.82 -20.05 14.00
N ALA A 147 4.87 -19.21 13.61
CA ALA A 147 3.48 -19.62 13.38
C ALA A 147 3.36 -20.61 12.23
N VAL A 148 4.04 -20.33 11.12
CA VAL A 148 4.11 -21.24 9.96
C VAL A 148 4.72 -22.60 10.34
N ALA A 149 5.78 -22.61 11.14
CA ALA A 149 6.45 -23.84 11.57
C ALA A 149 5.55 -24.72 12.45
N ILE A 150 4.87 -24.12 13.45
CA ILE A 150 3.97 -24.85 14.36
C ILE A 150 2.73 -25.34 13.60
N SER A 151 2.17 -24.51 12.73
CA SER A 151 1.05 -24.87 11.86
C SER A 151 1.37 -26.05 10.95
N ARG A 152 2.58 -26.10 10.38
CA ARG A 152 3.04 -27.25 9.61
C ARG A 152 3.09 -28.52 10.47
N SER A 153 3.67 -28.46 11.66
CA SER A 153 3.74 -29.63 12.56
C SER A 153 2.36 -30.17 12.94
N PHE A 154 1.34 -29.31 13.03
CA PHE A 154 -0.04 -29.75 13.23
C PHE A 154 -0.61 -30.47 12.00
N VAL A 155 -0.37 -29.95 10.79
CA VAL A 155 -0.80 -30.59 9.53
C VAL A 155 -0.12 -31.96 9.34
N ASP A 156 1.11 -32.11 9.81
CA ASP A 156 1.87 -33.37 9.76
C ASP A 156 1.39 -34.42 10.79
N GLY A 157 0.30 -34.16 11.52
CA GLY A 157 -0.41 -35.14 12.36
C GLY A 157 -0.17 -35.03 13.87
N ASN A 158 0.60 -34.04 14.33
CA ASN A 158 0.84 -33.80 15.76
C ASN A 158 -0.31 -32.99 16.39
N THR A 159 -1.44 -33.65 16.65
CA THR A 159 -2.67 -33.02 17.15
C THR A 159 -2.57 -32.47 18.57
N ASP A 160 -1.58 -32.92 19.36
CA ASP A 160 -1.32 -32.44 20.72
C ASP A 160 -0.94 -30.95 20.75
N LEU A 161 -0.55 -30.39 19.60
CA LEU A 161 -0.14 -29.00 19.44
C LEU A 161 -1.29 -28.08 18.99
N LEU A 162 -2.54 -28.54 18.94
CA LEU A 162 -3.67 -27.74 18.41
C LEU A 162 -3.83 -26.42 19.15
N LEU A 163 -3.84 -26.44 20.49
CA LEU A 163 -3.99 -25.23 21.30
C LEU A 163 -2.80 -24.27 21.13
N LEU A 164 -1.59 -24.82 21.02
CA LEU A 164 -0.37 -24.05 20.77
C LEU A 164 -0.42 -23.39 19.38
N THR A 165 -0.86 -24.12 18.37
CA THR A 165 -0.98 -23.65 16.98
C THR A 165 -1.94 -22.47 16.89
N ILE A 166 -3.16 -22.63 17.43
CA ILE A 166 -4.16 -21.55 17.45
C ILE A 166 -3.62 -20.31 18.17
N LEU A 167 -2.96 -20.49 19.31
CA LEU A 167 -2.41 -19.37 20.08
C LEU A 167 -1.33 -18.61 19.28
N PHE A 168 -0.37 -19.31 18.68
CA PHE A 168 0.71 -18.71 17.90
C PHE A 168 0.19 -18.03 16.63
N ASP A 169 -0.81 -18.60 15.97
CA ASP A 169 -1.44 -18.01 14.80
C ASP A 169 -2.20 -16.73 15.15
N ILE A 170 -2.98 -16.72 16.24
CA ILE A 170 -3.71 -15.53 16.69
C ILE A 170 -2.74 -14.40 17.05
N ILE A 171 -1.68 -14.71 17.81
CA ILE A 171 -0.67 -13.72 18.20
C ILE A 171 0.03 -13.17 16.96
N THR A 172 0.47 -14.04 16.05
CA THR A 172 1.13 -13.64 14.81
C THR A 172 0.20 -12.78 13.95
N LEU A 173 -1.06 -13.18 13.77
CA LEU A 173 -2.05 -12.41 13.00
C LEU A 173 -2.28 -11.03 13.63
N ALA A 174 -2.37 -10.93 14.95
CA ALA A 174 -2.49 -9.66 15.65
C ALA A 174 -1.26 -8.76 15.44
N ILE A 175 -0.04 -9.31 15.57
CA ILE A 175 1.20 -8.58 15.32
C ILE A 175 1.27 -8.12 13.87
N LEU A 176 0.93 -9.00 12.91
CA LEU A 176 0.94 -8.67 11.50
C LEU A 176 -0.08 -7.55 11.18
N PHE A 177 -1.29 -7.67 11.72
CA PHE A 177 -2.35 -6.70 11.54
C PHE A 177 -1.93 -5.32 12.08
N PHE A 178 -1.57 -5.24 13.37
CA PHE A 178 -1.21 -3.97 13.98
C PHE A 178 0.06 -3.40 13.36
N GLY A 179 1.07 -4.23 13.09
CA GLY A 179 2.28 -3.81 12.40
C GLY A 179 1.98 -3.12 11.08
N ILE A 180 1.15 -3.73 10.22
CA ILE A 180 0.78 -3.15 8.91
C ILE A 180 0.02 -1.84 9.10
N MET A 181 -0.90 -1.77 10.07
CA MET A 181 -1.68 -0.56 10.33
C MET A 181 -0.80 0.58 10.85
N PHE A 182 0.07 0.31 11.83
CA PHE A 182 1.07 1.26 12.32
C PHE A 182 1.95 1.75 11.18
N PHE A 183 2.51 0.83 10.40
CA PHE A 183 3.37 1.20 9.28
C PHE A 183 2.66 2.14 8.29
N ARG A 184 1.47 1.77 7.80
CA ARG A 184 0.71 2.56 6.82
C ARG A 184 0.33 3.93 7.36
N ILE A 185 -0.17 4.01 8.59
CA ILE A 185 -0.66 5.28 9.15
C ILE A 185 0.48 6.29 9.32
N TYR A 186 1.63 5.85 9.85
CA TYR A 186 2.74 6.75 10.13
C TYR A 186 3.43 7.19 8.85
N MET A 187 3.72 6.25 7.93
CA MET A 187 4.39 6.57 6.66
C MET A 187 3.52 7.45 5.76
N CYS A 188 2.22 7.16 5.64
CA CYS A 188 1.32 7.99 4.82
C CYS A 188 1.13 9.40 5.39
N SER A 189 1.27 9.59 6.71
CA SER A 189 1.15 10.91 7.35
C SER A 189 2.34 11.84 7.06
N TRP A 190 3.48 11.31 6.62
CA TRP A 190 4.65 12.13 6.26
C TRP A 190 4.39 13.01 5.03
N PHE A 191 3.70 12.47 4.02
CA PHE A 191 3.41 13.19 2.78
C PHE A 191 2.61 14.50 2.96
N PRO A 192 1.46 14.53 3.67
CA PRO A 192 0.74 15.78 3.90
C PRO A 192 1.50 16.73 4.84
N ALA A 193 2.35 16.24 5.74
CA ALA A 193 3.17 17.07 6.63
C ALA A 193 4.24 17.87 5.88
N VAL A 194 4.92 17.24 4.92
CA VAL A 194 5.95 17.86 4.07
C VAL A 194 5.38 19.02 3.24
N LEU A 195 4.08 18.99 2.92
CA LEU A 195 3.43 20.04 2.14
C LEU A 195 2.97 21.24 2.99
N ASN A 196 2.68 21.00 4.26
CA ASN A 196 1.99 21.96 5.10
C ASN A 196 2.87 22.69 6.10
N PHE A 197 4.02 22.10 6.45
CA PHE A 197 5.01 22.68 7.33
C PHE A 197 6.34 22.83 6.56
N LYS A 198 7.29 23.65 7.04
CA LYS A 198 8.67 23.73 6.49
C LYS A 198 9.78 23.06 7.32
N ASN A 199 9.58 22.94 8.65
CA ASN A 199 10.51 22.27 9.56
C ASN A 199 9.82 21.13 10.30
N ARG A 200 10.60 20.18 10.82
CA ARG A 200 10.17 19.08 11.72
C ARG A 200 8.99 18.24 11.19
N HIS A 201 8.90 18.00 9.88
CA HIS A 201 7.79 17.24 9.25
C HIS A 201 7.59 15.85 9.85
N PHE A 202 8.66 15.13 10.13
CA PHE A 202 8.59 13.79 10.70
C PHE A 202 7.95 13.80 12.10
N PHE A 203 8.32 14.76 12.94
CA PHE A 203 7.75 14.89 14.28
C PHE A 203 6.28 15.28 14.24
N ILE A 204 5.93 16.28 13.42
CA ILE A 204 4.53 16.74 13.27
C ILE A 204 3.66 15.63 12.69
N ALA A 205 4.18 14.88 11.71
CA ALA A 205 3.46 13.77 11.12
C ALA A 205 3.24 12.62 12.11
N LYS A 206 4.25 12.30 12.94
CA LYS A 206 4.11 11.36 14.05
C LYS A 206 3.02 11.82 15.01
N TYR A 207 3.07 13.07 15.45
CA TYR A 207 2.09 13.61 16.39
C TYR A 207 0.66 13.60 15.82
N ALA A 208 0.51 13.92 14.53
CA ALA A 208 -0.78 13.81 13.84
C ALA A 208 -1.28 12.35 13.75
N ALA A 209 -0.37 11.40 13.49
CA ALA A 209 -0.67 9.97 13.45
C ALA A 209 -1.10 9.46 14.83
N ASP A 210 -0.37 9.80 15.90
CA ASP A 210 -0.66 9.40 17.28
C ASP A 210 -2.05 9.91 17.71
N THR A 211 -2.34 11.18 17.42
CA THR A 211 -3.60 11.84 17.82
C THR A 211 -4.84 11.20 17.17
N TYR A 212 -4.71 10.76 15.91
CA TYR A 212 -5.85 10.25 15.14
C TYR A 212 -5.76 8.76 14.80
N PHE A 213 -4.83 8.04 15.42
CA PHE A 213 -4.48 6.66 15.09
C PHE A 213 -5.71 5.76 14.98
N TRP A 214 -6.48 5.66 16.07
CA TRP A 214 -7.67 4.80 16.15
C TRP A 214 -8.74 5.18 15.13
N SER A 215 -8.96 6.48 14.91
CA SER A 215 -9.96 6.94 13.95
C SER A 215 -9.57 6.65 12.50
N VAL A 216 -8.26 6.70 12.19
CA VAL A 216 -7.73 6.35 10.87
C VAL A 216 -7.73 4.83 10.69
N LEU A 217 -7.31 4.08 11.71
CA LEU A 217 -7.27 2.61 11.71
C LEU A 217 -8.60 2.00 11.34
N VAL A 218 -9.70 2.37 12.02
CA VAL A 218 -11.04 1.79 11.73
C VAL A 218 -11.45 2.03 10.28
N ARG A 219 -11.12 3.20 9.72
CA ARG A 219 -11.48 3.53 8.33
C ARG A 219 -10.62 2.79 7.32
N ILE A 220 -9.31 2.67 7.58
CA ILE A 220 -8.42 1.88 6.74
C ILE A 220 -8.84 0.41 6.77
N PHE A 221 -9.12 -0.14 7.94
CA PHE A 221 -9.62 -1.50 8.10
C PHE A 221 -10.91 -1.74 7.31
N THR A 222 -11.87 -0.80 7.38
CA THR A 222 -13.10 -0.88 6.57
C THR A 222 -12.79 -0.88 5.06
N LEU A 223 -11.85 -0.04 4.61
CA LEU A 223 -11.45 0.01 3.21
C LEU A 223 -10.74 -1.27 2.78
N ASP A 224 -9.89 -1.83 3.63
CA ASP A 224 -9.20 -3.09 3.34
C ASP A 224 -10.20 -4.25 3.26
N ALA A 225 -11.21 -4.30 4.13
CA ALA A 225 -12.29 -5.28 4.04
C ALA A 225 -13.05 -5.18 2.70
N ILE A 226 -13.38 -3.97 2.26
CA ILE A 226 -14.01 -3.73 0.94
C ILE A 226 -13.08 -4.15 -0.18
N PHE A 227 -11.78 -3.86 -0.08
CA PHE A 227 -10.78 -4.25 -1.07
C PHE A 227 -10.67 -5.77 -1.19
N ILE A 228 -10.57 -6.49 -0.08
CA ILE A 228 -10.49 -7.96 -0.05
C ILE A 228 -11.77 -8.57 -0.64
N LEU A 229 -12.95 -8.07 -0.24
CA LEU A 229 -14.22 -8.54 -0.77
C LEU A 229 -14.34 -8.33 -2.29
N PHE A 230 -13.86 -7.18 -2.79
CA PHE A 230 -13.81 -6.92 -4.22
C PHE A 230 -12.83 -7.85 -4.96
N GLN A 231 -11.65 -8.12 -4.41
CA GLN A 231 -10.71 -9.08 -5.00
C GLN A 231 -11.29 -10.50 -5.03
N TYR A 232 -11.98 -10.92 -3.97
CA TYR A 232 -12.67 -12.21 -3.95
C TYR A 232 -13.78 -12.28 -5.00
N MET A 233 -14.55 -11.20 -5.17
CA MET A 233 -15.56 -11.08 -6.21
C MET A 233 -14.97 -11.15 -7.63
N LEU A 234 -13.81 -10.52 -7.87
CA LEU A 234 -13.08 -10.66 -9.13
C LEU A 234 -12.63 -12.10 -9.41
N LEU A 235 -12.12 -12.80 -8.39
CA LEU A 235 -11.74 -14.21 -8.51
C LEU A 235 -12.94 -15.10 -8.83
N TYR A 236 -14.08 -14.84 -8.20
CA TYR A 236 -15.33 -15.54 -8.49
C TYR A 236 -15.86 -15.26 -9.90
N LEU A 237 -15.86 -14.01 -10.36
CA LEU A 237 -16.21 -13.69 -11.75
C LEU A 237 -15.27 -14.37 -12.75
N ASN A 238 -13.98 -14.47 -12.40
CA ASN A 238 -12.99 -15.17 -13.20
C ASN A 238 -13.33 -16.67 -13.32
N SER A 239 -13.86 -17.35 -12.30
CA SER A 239 -14.20 -18.77 -12.42
C SER A 239 -15.45 -19.06 -13.28
N ILE A 240 -16.36 -18.10 -13.41
CA ILE A 240 -17.66 -18.30 -14.10
C ILE A 240 -17.59 -17.96 -15.59
N LEU A 241 -16.72 -17.03 -15.98
CA LEU A 241 -16.68 -16.52 -17.36
C LEU A 241 -16.01 -17.53 -18.32
N PRO A 242 -16.55 -17.71 -19.54
CA PRO A 242 -16.12 -18.74 -20.49
C PRO A 242 -14.64 -18.64 -20.86
N ILE A 243 -13.98 -19.81 -20.94
CA ILE A 243 -12.51 -19.95 -20.98
C ILE A 243 -11.95 -19.93 -22.43
N HIS A 244 -12.79 -20.22 -23.43
CA HIS A 244 -12.30 -20.50 -24.79
C HIS A 244 -12.70 -19.47 -25.84
N GLY A 245 -11.82 -19.27 -26.81
CA GLY A 245 -12.02 -18.39 -27.97
C GLY A 245 -12.06 -16.90 -27.63
N VAL A 246 -12.85 -16.14 -28.38
CA VAL A 246 -13.02 -14.68 -28.20
C VAL A 246 -13.51 -14.33 -26.79
N GLY A 247 -14.27 -15.23 -26.13
CA GLY A 247 -14.76 -15.05 -24.77
C GLY A 247 -13.66 -14.90 -23.72
N GLY A 248 -12.52 -15.58 -23.89
CA GLY A 248 -11.38 -15.47 -22.96
C GLY A 248 -10.69 -14.10 -23.01
N ILE A 249 -10.54 -13.54 -24.21
CA ILE A 249 -9.97 -12.19 -24.40
C ILE A 249 -10.92 -11.13 -23.83
N VAL A 250 -12.22 -11.25 -24.10
CA VAL A 250 -13.23 -10.33 -23.58
C VAL A 250 -13.29 -10.38 -22.05
N ARG A 251 -13.24 -11.57 -21.46
CA ARG A 251 -13.14 -11.77 -19.99
C ARG A 251 -11.92 -11.04 -19.41
N PHE A 252 -10.75 -11.24 -20.00
CA PHE A 252 -9.52 -10.60 -19.53
C PHE A 252 -9.65 -9.07 -19.56
N ILE A 253 -10.13 -8.51 -20.67
CA ILE A 253 -10.34 -7.07 -20.83
C ILE A 253 -11.30 -6.57 -19.73
N ILE A 254 -12.48 -7.19 -19.57
CA ILE A 254 -13.48 -6.76 -18.60
C ILE A 254 -12.92 -6.78 -17.18
N LEU A 255 -12.30 -7.88 -16.75
CA LEU A 255 -11.75 -8.03 -15.40
C LEU A 255 -10.60 -7.05 -15.14
N PHE A 256 -9.73 -6.84 -16.13
CA PHE A 256 -8.63 -5.89 -16.03
C PHE A 256 -9.13 -4.45 -15.85
N PHE A 257 -10.08 -4.01 -16.68
CA PHE A 257 -10.66 -2.67 -16.58
C PHE A 257 -11.45 -2.49 -15.28
N LEU A 258 -12.20 -3.50 -14.83
CA LEU A 258 -12.92 -3.45 -13.56
C LEU A 258 -11.94 -3.29 -12.38
N ASN A 259 -10.88 -4.10 -12.33
CA ASN A 259 -9.84 -4.02 -11.31
C ASN A 259 -9.15 -2.65 -11.33
N TRP A 260 -8.82 -2.15 -12.51
CA TRP A 260 -8.17 -0.86 -12.70
C TRP A 260 -9.04 0.32 -12.22
N ILE A 261 -10.32 0.36 -12.59
CA ILE A 261 -11.25 1.41 -12.17
C ILE A 261 -11.41 1.39 -10.65
N PHE A 262 -11.63 0.21 -10.07
CA PHE A 262 -11.79 0.07 -8.62
C PHE A 262 -10.53 0.53 -7.88
N LYS A 263 -9.35 0.07 -8.29
CA LYS A 263 -8.08 0.47 -7.66
C LYS A 263 -7.78 1.95 -7.82
N SER A 264 -8.15 2.55 -8.95
CA SER A 264 -8.06 4.00 -9.16
C SER A 264 -8.88 4.76 -8.12
N ILE A 265 -10.15 4.37 -7.92
CA ILE A 265 -11.04 4.98 -6.92
C ILE A 265 -10.50 4.73 -5.51
N PHE A 266 -10.05 3.52 -5.22
CA PHE A 266 -9.49 3.13 -3.93
C PHE A 266 -8.29 4.00 -3.53
N PHE A 267 -7.32 4.17 -4.43
CA PHE A 267 -6.15 5.03 -4.18
C PHE A 267 -6.53 6.49 -3.98
N ILE A 268 -7.52 6.99 -4.72
CA ILE A 268 -8.04 8.35 -4.52
C ILE A 268 -8.67 8.49 -3.12
N VAL A 269 -9.52 7.55 -2.71
CA VAL A 269 -10.17 7.56 -1.39
C VAL A 269 -9.13 7.54 -0.28
N MET A 270 -8.11 6.69 -0.41
CA MET A 270 -7.00 6.59 0.55
C MET A 270 -6.22 7.90 0.65
N ALA A 271 -5.82 8.49 -0.49
CA ALA A 271 -5.09 9.75 -0.49
C ALA A 271 -5.93 10.88 0.13
N VAL A 272 -7.21 11.00 -0.24
CA VAL A 272 -8.13 12.01 0.32
C VAL A 272 -8.31 11.82 1.83
N LEU A 273 -8.40 10.57 2.30
CA LEU A 273 -8.57 10.27 3.72
C LEU A 273 -7.40 10.80 4.55
N PHE A 274 -6.16 10.48 4.16
CA PHE A 274 -4.97 10.94 4.88
C PHE A 274 -4.82 12.47 4.83
N PHE A 275 -5.01 13.07 3.65
CA PHE A 275 -4.88 14.52 3.50
C PHE A 275 -5.95 15.30 4.27
N LEU A 276 -7.21 14.87 4.23
CA LEU A 276 -8.28 15.54 4.99
C LEU A 276 -8.06 15.41 6.50
N ARG A 277 -7.61 14.25 6.98
CA ARG A 277 -7.30 14.08 8.40
C ARG A 277 -6.14 14.96 8.84
N PHE A 278 -5.09 15.04 8.04
CA PHE A 278 -3.96 15.91 8.34
C PHE A 278 -4.34 17.39 8.31
N LEU A 279 -5.18 17.83 7.36
CA LEU A 279 -5.66 19.21 7.31
C LEU A 279 -6.52 19.57 8.53
N PHE A 280 -7.38 18.65 8.99
CA PHE A 280 -8.16 18.85 10.21
C PHE A 280 -7.27 18.94 11.47
N PHE A 281 -6.21 18.11 11.54
CA PHE A 281 -5.20 18.22 12.58
C PHE A 281 -4.52 19.61 12.56
N LYS A 282 -4.11 20.07 11.38
CA LYS A 282 -3.48 21.38 11.20
C LYS A 282 -4.39 22.53 11.63
N GLU A 283 -5.68 22.48 11.30
CA GLU A 283 -6.66 23.51 11.70
C GLU A 283 -6.75 23.61 13.22
N LYS A 284 -6.77 22.48 13.94
CA LYS A 284 -6.80 22.48 15.41
C LYS A 284 -5.53 23.06 16.03
N VAL A 285 -4.37 22.58 15.60
CA VAL A 285 -3.08 23.03 16.15
C VAL A 285 -2.77 24.49 15.82
N SER A 286 -3.41 25.07 14.79
CA SER A 286 -3.27 26.49 14.45
C SER A 286 -4.25 27.41 15.21
N GLN A 287 -5.21 26.84 15.94
CA GLN A 287 -6.18 27.58 16.77
C GLN A 287 -5.77 27.62 18.25
N GLU A 288 -4.83 26.77 18.64
CA GLU A 288 -4.12 26.77 19.93
C GLU A 288 -2.87 27.65 19.85
#